data_AF-A0A6M3L882-F1
#
_entry.id   AF-A0A6M3L882-F1
#
_cell.length_a   1.000
_cell.length_b   1.000
_cell.length_c   1.000
_cell.angle_alpha   90.00
_cell.angle_beta   90.00
_cell.angle_gamma   90.00
#
_symmetry.space_group_name_H-M   'P 1'
#
loop_
_entity.id
_entity.type
_entity.pdbx_description
1 polymer ?
#
loop_
_entity_poly.entity_id
_entity_poly.type
_entity_poly.pdbx_seq_one_letter_code
_entity_poly.pdbx_strand_id
1 'polypeptide(L)' 'MNEPDKLKEALGTILNMAMDHPCFYREAFEKRAIGTLVEIGGDICDWTSIAITAADALGDKP' A
#
# COMPACT_ATOMS: atom_id res chain seq x y z
N MET A 1 -24.39 -5.01 7.78
CA MET A 1 -23.04 -4.61 7.33
C MET A 1 -23.01 -4.83 5.84
N ASN A 2 -23.00 -3.74 5.06
CA ASN A 2 -23.08 -3.85 3.61
C ASN A 2 -21.72 -4.33 3.09
N GLU A 3 -21.70 -5.10 1.99
CA GLU A 3 -20.46 -5.55 1.32
C GLU A 3 -19.38 -4.45 1.12
N PRO A 4 -19.73 -3.20 0.76
CA PRO A 4 -18.76 -2.10 0.71
C PRO A 4 -18.06 -1.79 2.04
N ASP A 5 -18.69 -2.05 3.19
CA ASP A 5 -18.10 -1.79 4.50
C ASP A 5 -17.02 -2.83 4.82
N LYS A 6 -17.27 -4.10 4.50
CA LYS A 6 -16.29 -5.19 4.66
C LYS A 6 -15.09 -5.03 3.76
N LEU A 7 -15.29 -4.53 2.54
CA LEU A 7 -14.20 -4.24 1.62
C LEU A 7 -13.28 -3.14 2.18
N LYS A 8 -13.85 -2.05 2.71
CA LYS A 8 -13.07 -0.96 3.32
C LYS A 8 -12.29 -1.44 4.54
N GLU A 9 -12.92 -2.25 5.40
CA GLU A 9 -12.26 -2.85 6.56
C GLU A 9 -11.07 -3.72 6.15
N ALA A 10 -11.27 -4.62 5.18
CA ALA A 10 -10.20 -5.49 4.66
C ALA A 10 -9.06 -4.67 4.03
N LEU A 11 -9.37 -3.64 3.25
CA LEU A 11 -8.37 -2.75 2.66
C LEU A 11 -7.58 -1.99 3.73
N GLY A 12 -8.25 -1.51 4.79
CA GLY A 12 -7.58 -0.87 5.93
C GLY A 12 -6.63 -1.82 6.66
N THR A 13 -7.05 -3.08 6.87
CA THR A 13 -6.17 -4.11 7.44
C THR A 13 -4.95 -4.37 6.55
N ILE A 14 -5.14 -4.53 5.24
CA ILE A 14 -4.05 -4.75 4.29
C ILE A 14 -3.08 -3.57 4.27
N LEU A 15 -3.59 -2.34 4.27
CA LEU A 15 -2.78 -1.12 4.28
C LEU A 15 -1.88 -1.08 5.52
N ASN A 16 -2.45 -1.32 6.71
CA ASN A 16 -1.68 -1.35 7.95
C ASN A 16 -0.63 -2.45 7.96
N MET A 17 -0.98 -3.68 7.55
CA MET A 17 -0.03 -4.78 7.44
C MET A 17 1.13 -4.46 6.49
N ALA A 18 0.84 -3.79 5.38
CA ALA A 18 1.83 -3.40 4.40
C ALA A 18 2.76 -2.30 4.93
N MET A 19 2.23 -1.29 5.62
CA MET A 19 3.01 -0.20 6.20
C MET A 19 3.87 -0.62 7.40
N ASP A 20 3.46 -1.66 8.13
CA ASP A 20 4.21 -2.22 9.27
C ASP A 20 5.32 -3.20 8.84
N HIS A 21 5.36 -3.62 7.57
CA HIS A 21 6.35 -4.58 7.11
C HIS A 21 7.77 -3.95 7.05
N PRO A 22 8.84 -4.65 7.47
CA PRO A 22 10.21 -4.11 7.45
C PRO A 22 10.74 -3.64 6.09
N CYS A 23 10.15 -4.15 5.01
CA CYS A 23 10.48 -3.77 3.63
C CYS A 23 9.61 -2.62 3.09
N PHE A 24 8.75 -2.00 3.90
CA PHE A 24 7.95 -0.87 3.48
C PHE A 24 8.82 0.38 3.29
N TYR A 25 8.75 0.98 2.10
CA TYR A 25 9.47 2.20 1.77
C TYR A 25 8.53 3.42 1.79
N ARG A 26 8.49 4.10 2.93
CA ARG A 26 7.63 5.28 3.16
C ARG A 26 7.75 6.35 2.08
N GLU A 27 8.97 6.72 1.69
CA GLU A 27 9.19 7.77 0.70
C GLU A 27 8.60 7.41 -0.68
N ALA A 28 8.70 6.14 -1.08
CA ALA A 28 8.12 5.67 -2.33
C ALA A 28 6.59 5.60 -2.26
N PHE A 29 6.02 5.24 -1.10
CA PHE A 29 4.58 5.31 -0.84
C PHE A 29 4.04 6.74 -0.97
N GLU A 30 4.66 7.70 -0.27
CA GLU A 30 4.25 9.11 -0.27
C GLU A 30 4.34 9.74 -1.67
N LYS A 31 5.39 9.42 -2.42
CA LYS A 31 5.60 9.96 -3.79
C LYS A 31 4.87 9.16 -4.88
N ARG A 32 4.21 8.04 -4.53
CA ARG A 32 3.68 7.06 -5.49
C ARG A 32 4.72 6.62 -6.53
N ALA A 33 5.98 6.59 -6.13
CA ALA A 33 7.11 6.42 -7.02
C ALA A 33 7.45 4.93 -7.19
N ILE A 34 6.54 4.18 -7.82
CA ILE A 34 6.70 2.73 -8.07
C ILE A 34 7.96 2.47 -8.92
N GLY A 35 8.33 3.39 -9.82
CA GLY A 35 9.58 3.30 -10.58
C GLY A 35 10.84 3.31 -9.70
N THR A 36 10.82 4.06 -8.60
CA THR A 36 11.93 4.11 -7.64
C THR A 36 12.06 2.81 -6.83
N LEU A 37 10.98 2.02 -6.69
CA LEU A 37 11.04 0.70 -6.05
C LEU A 37 11.93 -0.27 -6.83
N VAL A 38 11.90 -0.19 -8.17
CA VAL A 38 12.75 -1.03 -9.03
C VAL A 38 14.24 -0.69 -8.85
N GLU A 39 14.56 0.59 -8.65
CA GLU A 39 15.94 1.07 -8.51
C GLU A 39 16.59 0.68 -7.17
N ILE A 40 15.79 0.52 -6.11
CA ILE A 40 16.28 0.10 -4.77
C ILE A 40 16.29 -1.42 -4.57
N GLY A 41 15.99 -2.19 -5.62
CA GLY A 41 15.91 -3.66 -5.55
C GLY A 41 14.60 -4.18 -4.97
N GLY A 42 13.55 -3.37 -4.96
CA GLY A 42 12.19 -3.81 -4.65
C GLY A 42 11.67 -4.75 -5.74
N ASP A 43 11.23 -5.94 -5.33
CA ASP A 43 10.53 -6.87 -6.21
C ASP A 43 9.09 -6.36 -6.49
N ILE A 44 8.47 -6.80 -7.58
CA ILE A 44 7.10 -6.48 -7.99
C ILE A 44 6.07 -6.79 -6.89
N CYS A 45 6.43 -7.64 -5.92
CA CYS A 45 5.65 -7.98 -4.73
C CYS A 45 6.00 -7.11 -3.49
N ASP A 46 6.58 -5.92 -3.66
CA ASP A 46 6.93 -5.06 -2.55
C ASP A 46 5.70 -4.59 -1.76
N TRP A 47 5.81 -4.64 -0.44
CA TRP A 47 4.78 -4.20 0.50
C TRP A 47 4.39 -2.74 0.26
N THR A 48 5.32 -1.92 -0.23
CA THR A 48 5.03 -0.53 -0.64
C THR A 48 4.00 -0.46 -1.78
N SER A 49 4.06 -1.35 -2.77
CA SER A 49 3.09 -1.41 -3.88
C SER A 49 1.72 -1.87 -3.40
N ILE A 50 1.69 -2.81 -2.44
CA ILE A 50 0.45 -3.26 -1.79
C ILE A 50 -0.19 -2.11 -1.01
N ALA A 51 0.60 -1.39 -0.19
CA ALA A 51 0.13 -0.21 0.53
C ALA A 51 -0.41 0.85 -0.44
N ILE A 52 0.28 1.11 -1.55
CA ILE A 52 -0.15 2.07 -2.55
C ILE A 52 -1.53 1.71 -3.11
N THR A 53 -1.69 0.45 -3.51
CA THR A 53 -2.92 -0.07 -4.11
C THR A 53 -4.09 -0.04 -3.13
N ALA A 54 -3.85 -0.42 -1.87
CA ALA A 54 -4.87 -0.39 -0.82
C ALA A 54 -5.34 1.04 -0.52
N ALA A 55 -4.40 1.97 -0.38
CA ALA A 55 -4.67 3.39 -0.17
C ALA A 55 -5.49 4.00 -1.34
N ASP A 56 -5.12 3.69 -2.58
CA ASP A 56 -5.86 4.19 -3.76
C ASP A 56 -7.28 3.61 -3.84
N ALA A 57 -7.48 2.33 -3.49
CA ALA A 57 -8.79 1.70 -3.43
C ALA A 57 -9.69 2.28 -2.31
N LEU A 58 -9.08 2.72 -1.20
CA LEU A 58 -9.78 3.42 -0.12
C LEU A 58 -10.12 4.87 -0.47
N GLY A 59 -9.49 5.45 -1.49
CA GLY A 59 -9.51 6.88 -1.77
C GLY A 59 -8.72 7.71 -0.75
N ASP A 60 -7.89 7.04 0.06
CA ASP A 60 -7.10 7.62 1.14
C ASP A 60 -5.69 7.91 0.63
N LYS A 61 -5.55 9.04 -0.06
CA LYS A 61 -4.25 9.53 -0.53
C LYS A 61 -3.62 10.35 0.59
N PRO A 62 -2.37 10.06 1.00
CA PRO A 62 -1.66 10.87 1.99
C PRO A 62 -1.45 12.32 1.50
#